data_AF-A0A1V5MT58-F1
#
_entry.id   AF-A0A1V5MT58-F1
#
_cell.length_a   1.000
_cell.length_b   1.000
_cell.length_c   1.000
_cell.angle_alpha   90.00
_cell.angle_beta   90.00
_cell.angle_gamma   90.00
#
_symmetry.space_group_name_H-M   'P 1'
#
loop_
_entity.id
_entity.type
_entity.pdbx_description
1 polymer ?
#
loop_
_entity_poly.entity_id
_entity_poly.type
_entity_poly.pdbx_seq_one_letter_code
_entity_poly.pdbx_strand_id
1 'polypeptide(L)'
;MKLKKPLNAGLFLLVSLLATAQTPSFLKGNEVQAYNQHTSEVTLLANAAVGEEMARMTLNGHIRDAAKLADIRNLLYEQEIRKATYHFIHPDDEVACYESRQRIIKEYRKPLVRKLFLAGEIVGSYNCRMVMRNKDTLRLSPTQQAAMAEVAVEVDQRLKDDPSMDLRGYELAAFRKIMSARQVDFYLTLKLHDEVMGQMTASWTKLKDHQLDYGLDSTAVAAELYRYHLSRDKAIYLNYNNEELRNESVRVINEAAPLAIRRINAIPAAQKAKAAYNGSFSW
;
A
#
# COMPACT_ATOMS: atom_id res chain seq x y z
N MET A 1 43.26 20.25 -15.68
CA MET A 1 42.52 19.16 -16.37
C MET A 1 41.04 19.49 -16.34
N LYS A 2 40.46 19.83 -17.49
CA LYS A 2 39.02 20.11 -17.66
C LYS A 2 38.29 18.77 -17.78
N LEU A 3 37.37 18.48 -16.86
CA LEU A 3 36.33 17.48 -17.08
C LEU A 3 34.99 18.21 -17.09
N LYS A 4 34.55 18.52 -18.31
CA LYS A 4 33.18 18.93 -18.64
C LYS A 4 32.25 17.80 -18.21
N LYS A 5 31.37 18.04 -17.24
CA LYS A 5 30.12 17.28 -17.13
C LYS A 5 29.08 18.03 -17.94
N PRO A 6 28.35 17.37 -18.87
CA PRO A 6 27.25 18.03 -19.54
C PRO A 6 26.18 18.32 -18.49
N LEU A 7 25.76 19.59 -18.40
CA LEU A 7 24.41 19.91 -17.96
C LEU A 7 23.48 19.10 -18.87
N ASN A 8 22.91 18.01 -18.36
CA ASN A 8 21.64 17.52 -18.87
C ASN A 8 20.60 18.56 -18.46
N ALA A 9 20.61 19.68 -19.19
CA ALA A 9 19.44 20.50 -19.40
C ALA A 9 18.41 19.55 -20.02
N GLY A 10 17.58 18.95 -19.16
CA GLY A 10 16.31 18.38 -19.56
C GLY A 10 15.49 19.52 -20.11
N LEU A 11 15.67 19.73 -21.42
CA LEU A 11 14.92 20.65 -22.25
C LEU A 11 13.47 20.18 -22.18
N PHE A 12 12.72 20.69 -21.20
CA PHE A 12 11.27 20.62 -21.17
C PHE A 12 10.78 21.50 -22.32
N LEU A 13 10.76 20.90 -23.51
CA LEU A 13 10.06 21.43 -24.65
C LEU A 13 8.58 21.49 -24.27
N LEU A 14 8.16 22.66 -23.81
CA LEU A 14 6.81 23.18 -23.93
C LEU A 14 6.50 23.22 -25.43
N VAL A 15 6.12 22.07 -25.99
CA VAL A 15 5.55 22.01 -27.32
C VAL A 15 4.17 22.64 -27.21
N SER A 16 4.10 23.93 -27.51
CA SER A 16 2.86 24.66 -27.80
C SER A 16 2.26 24.08 -29.08
N LEU A 17 1.54 22.97 -28.94
CA LEU A 17 0.60 22.49 -29.94
C LEU A 17 -0.61 23.44 -29.88
N LEU A 18 -0.60 24.45 -30.76
CA LEU A 18 -1.84 24.99 -31.33
C LEU A 18 -2.47 23.86 -32.17
N ALA A 19 -3.00 22.85 -31.49
CA ALA A 19 -3.97 21.96 -32.07
C ALA A 19 -5.21 22.82 -32.36
N THR A 20 -5.81 22.65 -33.52
CA THR A 20 -7.19 23.07 -33.75
C THR A 20 -8.03 22.32 -32.70
N ALA A 21 -8.23 22.96 -31.56
CA ALA A 21 -8.77 22.31 -30.38
C ALA A 21 -10.25 22.03 -30.64
N GLN A 22 -10.54 20.85 -31.18
CA GLN A 22 -11.88 20.30 -31.16
C GLN A 22 -12.35 20.34 -29.70
N THR A 23 -13.52 20.94 -29.47
CA THR A 23 -14.14 21.00 -28.15
C THR A 23 -14.15 19.58 -27.56
N PRO A 24 -13.52 19.35 -26.40
CA PRO A 24 -13.46 18.02 -25.83
C PRO A 24 -14.86 17.46 -25.54
N SER A 25 -15.11 16.22 -25.98
CA SER A 25 -16.44 15.59 -25.93
C SER A 25 -16.98 15.34 -24.52
N PHE A 26 -16.12 15.38 -23.50
CA PHE A 26 -16.51 15.24 -22.10
C PHE A 26 -17.10 16.52 -21.50
N LEU A 27 -16.92 17.68 -22.14
CA LEU A 27 -17.49 18.95 -21.69
C LEU A 27 -18.98 19.03 -22.03
N LYS A 28 -19.77 19.64 -21.15
CA LYS A 28 -21.23 19.78 -21.35
C LYS A 28 -21.74 21.16 -20.96
N GLY A 29 -22.78 21.62 -21.66
CA GLY A 29 -23.50 22.85 -21.33
C GLY A 29 -22.58 24.07 -21.26
N ASN A 30 -22.61 24.78 -20.13
CA ASN A 30 -21.81 25.98 -19.89
C ASN A 30 -20.30 25.72 -19.99
N GLU A 31 -19.85 24.49 -19.72
CA GLU A 31 -18.44 24.12 -19.87
C GLU A 31 -17.96 24.24 -21.33
N VAL A 32 -18.81 23.89 -22.30
CA VAL A 32 -18.48 24.01 -23.73
C VAL A 32 -18.34 25.48 -24.13
N GLN A 33 -19.25 26.33 -23.66
CA GLN A 33 -19.24 27.76 -23.99
C GLN A 33 -18.00 28.45 -23.42
N ALA A 34 -17.72 28.26 -22.13
CA ALA A 34 -16.56 28.84 -21.47
C ALA A 34 -15.24 28.31 -22.07
N TYR A 35 -15.15 27.01 -22.37
CA TYR A 35 -13.98 26.43 -23.03
C TYR A 35 -13.73 27.05 -24.41
N ASN A 36 -14.76 27.19 -25.24
CA ASN A 36 -14.61 27.74 -26.59
C ASN A 36 -14.23 29.22 -26.59
N GLN A 37 -14.63 29.98 -25.55
CA GLN A 37 -14.25 31.38 -25.38
C GLN A 37 -12.81 31.55 -24.87
N HIS A 38 -12.34 30.62 -24.03
CA HIS A 38 -11.06 30.71 -23.30
C HIS A 38 -10.11 29.54 -23.61
N THR A 39 -10.18 28.99 -24.83
CA THR A 39 -9.52 27.71 -25.16
C THR A 39 -8.03 27.72 -24.85
N SER A 40 -7.30 28.74 -25.32
CA SER A 40 -5.85 28.84 -25.12
C SER A 40 -5.47 28.90 -23.65
N GLU A 41 -6.22 29.66 -22.84
CA GLU A 41 -5.95 29.85 -21.41
C GLU A 41 -6.28 28.58 -20.62
N VAL A 42 -7.44 27.97 -20.88
CA VAL A 42 -7.87 26.71 -20.27
C VAL A 42 -6.88 25.58 -20.58
N THR A 43 -6.47 25.45 -21.84
CA THR A 43 -5.49 24.42 -22.25
C THR A 43 -4.12 24.65 -21.65
N LEU A 44 -3.67 25.92 -21.52
CA LEU A 44 -2.39 26.24 -20.88
C LEU A 44 -2.39 25.85 -19.40
N LEU A 45 -3.43 26.27 -18.66
CA LEU A 45 -3.58 25.96 -17.23
C LEU A 45 -3.65 24.45 -16.99
N ALA A 46 -4.43 23.73 -17.80
CA ALA A 46 -4.56 22.28 -17.66
C ALA A 46 -3.24 21.56 -17.96
N ASN A 47 -2.53 21.93 -19.03
CA ASN A 47 -1.26 21.30 -19.38
C ASN A 47 -0.17 21.55 -18.33
N ALA A 48 -0.15 22.75 -17.71
CA ALA A 48 0.79 23.05 -16.63
C ALA A 48 0.54 22.12 -15.42
N ALA A 49 -0.71 22.02 -14.96
CA ALA A 49 -1.08 21.17 -13.83
C ALA A 49 -0.83 19.68 -14.11
N VAL A 50 -1.20 19.19 -15.30
CA VAL A 50 -0.92 17.80 -15.71
C VAL A 50 0.59 17.55 -15.79
N GLY A 51 1.35 18.50 -16.34
CA GLY A 51 2.81 18.39 -16.48
C GLY A 51 3.52 18.21 -15.13
N GLU A 52 3.12 18.99 -14.13
CA GLU A 52 3.65 18.89 -12.76
C GLU A 52 3.35 17.52 -12.14
N GLU A 53 2.10 17.06 -12.23
CA GLU A 53 1.68 15.80 -11.63
C GLU A 53 2.33 14.59 -12.34
N MET A 54 2.47 14.63 -13.66
CA MET A 54 3.16 13.61 -14.43
C MET A 54 4.68 13.59 -14.13
N ALA A 55 5.30 14.75 -13.93
CA ALA A 55 6.69 14.85 -13.51
C ALA A 55 6.87 14.22 -12.12
N ARG A 56 5.96 14.47 -11.18
CA ARG A 56 5.97 13.88 -9.84
C ARG A 56 5.89 12.34 -9.89
N MET A 57 5.00 11.78 -10.71
CA MET A 57 4.86 10.32 -10.86
C MET A 57 6.09 9.68 -11.52
N THR A 58 6.64 10.31 -12.55
CA THR A 58 7.79 9.77 -13.31
C THR A 58 9.11 9.90 -12.56
N LEU A 59 9.35 11.02 -11.85
CA LEU A 59 10.58 11.22 -11.05
C LEU A 59 10.72 10.22 -9.90
N ASN A 60 9.60 9.79 -9.32
CA ASN A 60 9.60 8.76 -8.27
C ASN A 60 9.79 7.33 -8.83
N GLY A 61 9.72 7.15 -10.16
CA GLY A 61 10.05 5.89 -10.84
C GLY A 61 9.04 4.76 -10.64
N HIS A 62 7.82 5.06 -10.16
CA HIS A 62 6.82 4.05 -9.82
C HIS A 62 6.11 3.46 -11.04
N ILE A 63 5.85 4.25 -12.09
CA ILE A 63 5.22 3.76 -13.32
C ILE A 63 6.23 3.78 -14.47
N ARG A 64 6.49 2.61 -15.05
CA ARG A 64 7.40 2.44 -16.20
C ARG A 64 6.69 2.13 -17.53
N ASP A 65 5.41 1.83 -17.47
CA ASP A 65 4.60 1.47 -18.63
C ASP A 65 4.04 2.74 -19.29
N ALA A 66 4.52 3.03 -20.50
CA ALA A 66 4.15 4.23 -21.25
C ALA A 66 2.66 4.28 -21.61
N ALA A 67 2.02 3.13 -21.88
CA ALA A 67 0.60 3.09 -22.19
C ALA A 67 -0.25 3.44 -20.97
N LYS A 68 0.13 2.91 -19.79
CA LYS A 68 -0.54 3.26 -18.53
C LYS A 68 -0.35 4.73 -18.15
N LEU A 69 0.84 5.28 -18.38
CA LEU A 69 1.10 6.71 -18.18
C LEU A 69 0.24 7.59 -19.09
N ALA A 70 0.07 7.22 -20.37
CA ALA A 70 -0.80 7.94 -21.29
C ALA A 70 -2.26 7.93 -20.83
N ASP A 71 -2.74 6.77 -20.39
CA ASP A 71 -4.09 6.59 -19.84
C ASP A 71 -4.36 7.44 -18.60
N ILE A 72 -3.39 7.53 -17.69
CA ILE A 72 -3.48 8.37 -16.49
C ILE A 72 -3.45 9.85 -16.88
N ARG A 73 -2.53 10.22 -17.78
CA ARG A 73 -2.42 11.59 -18.31
C ARG A 73 -3.72 12.06 -18.92
N ASN A 74 -4.41 11.22 -19.70
CA ASN A 74 -5.69 11.57 -20.31
C ASN A 74 -6.74 11.90 -19.24
N LEU A 75 -6.91 11.07 -18.20
CA LEU A 75 -7.86 11.37 -17.12
C LEU A 75 -7.51 12.64 -16.35
N LEU A 76 -6.22 12.87 -16.06
CA LEU A 76 -5.76 14.11 -15.41
C LEU A 76 -6.06 15.31 -16.32
N TYR A 77 -5.81 15.19 -17.61
CA TYR A 77 -6.10 16.25 -18.57
C TYR A 77 -7.59 16.59 -18.61
N GLU A 78 -8.47 15.59 -18.69
CA GLU A 78 -9.93 15.83 -18.62
C GLU A 78 -10.33 16.56 -17.34
N GLN A 79 -9.81 16.09 -16.19
CA GLN A 79 -10.06 16.69 -14.88
C GLN A 79 -9.60 18.16 -14.83
N GLU A 80 -8.38 18.43 -15.27
CA GLU A 80 -7.77 19.75 -15.20
C GLU A 80 -8.39 20.73 -16.21
N ILE A 81 -8.77 20.27 -17.41
CA ILE A 81 -9.55 21.08 -18.35
C ILE A 81 -10.86 21.51 -17.71
N ARG A 82 -11.62 20.59 -17.10
CA ARG A 82 -12.88 20.95 -16.43
C ARG A 82 -12.65 21.93 -15.29
N LYS A 83 -11.65 21.69 -14.42
CA LYS A 83 -11.31 22.61 -13.31
C LYS A 83 -10.96 24.02 -13.81
N ALA A 84 -10.18 24.11 -14.88
CA ALA A 84 -9.80 25.38 -15.49
C ALA A 84 -11.01 26.07 -16.14
N THR A 85 -11.91 25.34 -16.82
CA THR A 85 -13.13 25.91 -17.40
C THR A 85 -14.02 26.58 -16.34
N TYR A 86 -14.19 25.99 -15.14
CA TYR A 86 -15.00 26.61 -14.08
C TYR A 86 -14.38 27.88 -13.48
N HIS A 87 -13.09 28.15 -13.71
CA HIS A 87 -12.52 29.45 -13.38
C HIS A 87 -13.15 30.57 -14.23
N PHE A 88 -13.49 30.26 -15.49
CA PHE A 88 -14.10 31.21 -16.42
C PHE A 88 -15.64 31.24 -16.34
N ILE A 89 -16.26 30.19 -15.82
CA ILE A 89 -17.71 30.19 -15.54
C ILE A 89 -18.03 31.03 -14.30
N HIS A 90 -17.15 31.02 -13.30
CA HIS A 90 -17.31 31.73 -12.04
C HIS A 90 -16.12 32.68 -11.79
N PRO A 91 -15.92 33.72 -12.63
CA PRO A 91 -14.73 34.58 -12.55
C PRO A 91 -14.67 35.37 -11.23
N ASP A 92 -15.83 35.80 -10.72
CA ASP A 92 -15.95 36.66 -9.53
C ASP A 92 -16.53 35.93 -8.31
N ASP A 93 -16.70 34.60 -8.40
CA ASP A 93 -17.25 33.78 -7.32
C ASP A 93 -16.27 32.65 -6.95
N GLU A 94 -15.35 32.99 -6.03
CA GLU A 94 -14.33 32.07 -5.55
C GLU A 94 -14.92 30.83 -4.87
N VAL A 95 -16.06 30.98 -4.19
CA VAL A 95 -16.74 29.89 -3.48
C VAL A 95 -17.31 28.90 -4.50
N ALA A 96 -18.06 29.37 -5.50
CA ALA A 96 -18.58 28.52 -6.57
C ALA A 96 -17.47 27.86 -7.39
N CYS A 97 -16.35 28.55 -7.62
CA CYS A 97 -15.18 27.98 -8.26
C CYS A 97 -14.57 26.84 -7.43
N TYR A 98 -14.39 27.06 -6.11
CA TYR A 98 -13.88 26.05 -5.20
C TYR A 98 -14.80 24.82 -5.13
N GLU A 99 -16.11 25.02 -4.95
CA GLU A 99 -17.09 23.93 -4.89
C GLU A 99 -17.12 23.09 -6.19
N SER A 100 -17.06 23.76 -7.35
CA SER A 100 -16.98 23.08 -8.64
C SER A 100 -15.69 22.28 -8.79
N ARG A 101 -14.55 22.80 -8.33
CA ARG A 101 -13.27 22.06 -8.31
C ARG A 101 -13.36 20.83 -7.42
N GLN A 102 -13.92 20.94 -6.21
CA GLN A 102 -14.07 19.79 -5.30
C GLN A 102 -15.00 18.72 -5.89
N ARG A 103 -16.11 19.13 -6.52
CA ARG A 103 -17.02 18.22 -7.23
C ARG A 103 -16.28 17.44 -8.34
N ILE A 104 -15.51 18.13 -9.17
CA ILE A 104 -14.73 17.51 -10.26
C ILE A 104 -13.67 16.58 -9.69
N ILE A 105 -12.94 16.99 -8.64
CA ILE A 105 -11.95 16.13 -7.98
C ILE A 105 -12.61 14.83 -7.50
N LYS A 106 -13.79 14.91 -6.89
CA LYS A 106 -14.55 13.76 -6.41
C LYS A 106 -14.99 12.83 -7.56
N GLU A 107 -15.41 13.39 -8.69
CA GLU A 107 -15.84 12.64 -9.88
C GLU A 107 -14.69 11.79 -10.47
N TYR A 108 -13.50 12.39 -10.63
CA TYR A 108 -12.35 11.73 -11.25
C TYR A 108 -11.52 10.87 -10.29
N ARG A 109 -11.75 10.99 -8.98
CA ARG A 109 -10.92 10.30 -7.98
C ARG A 109 -10.92 8.78 -8.14
N LYS A 110 -12.08 8.15 -8.19
CA LYS A 110 -12.18 6.68 -8.30
C LYS A 110 -11.45 6.14 -9.53
N PRO A 111 -11.70 6.63 -10.77
CA PRO A 111 -10.99 6.13 -11.93
C PRO A 111 -9.48 6.44 -11.89
N LEU A 112 -9.06 7.59 -11.36
CA LEU A 112 -7.63 7.92 -11.19
C LEU A 112 -6.95 6.95 -10.22
N VAL A 113 -7.49 6.76 -9.02
CA VAL A 113 -6.93 5.83 -8.01
C VAL A 113 -6.83 4.41 -8.58
N ARG A 114 -7.87 3.94 -9.29
CA ARG A 114 -7.85 2.63 -9.95
C ARG A 114 -6.69 2.51 -10.95
N LYS A 115 -6.54 3.47 -11.86
CA LYS A 115 -5.48 3.43 -12.88
C LYS A 115 -4.09 3.55 -12.25
N LEU A 116 -3.91 4.46 -11.29
CA LEU A 116 -2.67 4.64 -10.53
C LEU A 116 -2.27 3.34 -9.83
N PHE A 117 -3.21 2.70 -9.13
CA PHE A 117 -2.97 1.45 -8.42
C PHE A 117 -2.53 0.32 -9.35
N LEU A 118 -3.22 0.14 -10.50
CA LEU A 118 -2.86 -0.86 -11.51
C LEU A 118 -1.55 -0.54 -12.26
N ALA A 119 -1.14 0.73 -12.25
CA ALA A 119 0.14 1.18 -12.78
C ALA A 119 1.31 1.01 -11.79
N GLY A 120 1.02 0.73 -10.51
CA GLY A 120 2.01 0.49 -9.47
C GLY A 120 2.33 1.71 -8.60
N GLU A 121 1.52 2.77 -8.67
CA GLU A 121 1.69 3.96 -7.82
C GLU A 121 1.35 3.72 -6.36
N ILE A 122 1.87 4.61 -5.51
CA ILE A 122 1.63 4.59 -4.07
C ILE A 122 0.25 5.19 -3.75
N VAL A 123 -0.80 4.45 -4.09
CA VAL A 123 -2.19 4.77 -3.72
C VAL A 123 -2.83 3.61 -2.95
N GLY A 124 -3.89 3.89 -2.19
CA GLY A 124 -4.51 2.93 -1.28
C GLY A 124 -3.65 2.62 -0.04
N SER A 125 -3.85 1.45 0.58
CA SER A 125 -3.09 1.01 1.75
C SER A 125 -1.78 0.30 1.39
N TYR A 126 -0.93 0.15 2.41
CA TYR A 126 0.25 -0.72 2.33
C TYR A 126 -0.10 -2.16 1.93
N ASN A 127 -1.17 -2.73 2.47
CA ASN A 127 -1.53 -4.13 2.27
C ASN A 127 -1.96 -4.41 0.82
N CYS A 128 -2.83 -3.57 0.24
CA CYS A 128 -3.22 -3.66 -1.17
C CYS A 128 -2.01 -3.52 -2.09
N ARG A 129 -1.10 -2.57 -1.81
CA ARG A 129 0.14 -2.39 -2.58
C ARG A 129 1.05 -3.61 -2.50
N MET A 130 1.18 -4.22 -1.33
CA MET A 130 2.01 -5.41 -1.16
C MET A 130 1.51 -6.58 -2.00
N VAL A 131 0.19 -6.78 -2.05
CA VAL A 131 -0.44 -7.78 -2.93
C VAL A 131 -0.11 -7.50 -4.39
N MET A 132 -0.32 -6.26 -4.86
CA MET A 132 -0.08 -5.91 -6.26
C MET A 132 1.39 -5.91 -6.68
N ARG A 133 2.30 -5.52 -5.78
CA ARG A 133 3.75 -5.61 -6.03
C ARG A 133 4.22 -7.05 -6.20
N ASN A 134 3.53 -8.00 -5.55
CA ASN A 134 3.84 -9.44 -5.62
C ASN A 134 2.86 -10.20 -6.52
N LYS A 135 2.12 -9.51 -7.40
CA LYS A 135 1.06 -10.11 -8.22
C LYS A 135 1.53 -11.29 -9.08
N ASP A 136 2.76 -11.24 -9.58
CA ASP A 136 3.31 -12.29 -10.44
C ASP A 136 3.68 -13.53 -9.61
N THR A 137 4.28 -13.33 -8.44
CA THR A 137 4.57 -14.41 -7.48
C THR A 137 3.29 -15.03 -6.91
N LEU A 138 2.28 -14.20 -6.64
CA LEU A 138 0.94 -14.63 -6.22
C LEU A 138 0.11 -15.21 -7.37
N ARG A 139 0.57 -15.06 -8.63
CA ARG A 139 -0.14 -15.47 -9.85
C ARG A 139 -1.57 -14.92 -9.90
N LEU A 140 -1.74 -13.63 -9.64
CA LEU A 140 -3.04 -12.98 -9.67
C LEU A 140 -3.56 -12.86 -11.10
N SER A 141 -4.78 -13.35 -11.35
CA SER A 141 -5.44 -13.18 -12.63
C SER A 141 -5.78 -11.70 -12.90
N PRO A 142 -5.98 -11.27 -14.16
CA PRO A 142 -6.43 -9.91 -14.47
C PRO A 142 -7.71 -9.52 -13.72
N THR A 143 -8.65 -10.44 -13.55
CA THR A 143 -9.88 -10.23 -12.77
C THR A 143 -9.58 -9.99 -11.29
N GLN A 144 -8.65 -10.74 -10.70
CA GLN A 144 -8.22 -10.52 -9.32
C GLN A 144 -7.51 -9.18 -9.14
N GLN A 145 -6.69 -8.78 -10.11
CA GLN A 145 -6.01 -7.47 -10.10
C GLN A 145 -7.02 -6.32 -10.19
N ALA A 146 -8.03 -6.43 -11.06
CA ALA A 146 -9.11 -5.44 -11.16
C ALA A 146 -9.93 -5.35 -9.86
N ALA A 147 -10.31 -6.50 -9.27
CA ALA A 147 -11.02 -6.52 -8.00
C ALA A 147 -10.18 -5.92 -6.85
N MET A 148 -8.87 -6.16 -6.84
CA MET A 148 -7.95 -5.54 -5.87
C MET A 148 -7.89 -4.02 -6.03
N ALA A 149 -8.00 -3.51 -7.26
CA ALA A 149 -8.06 -2.08 -7.51
C ALA A 149 -9.34 -1.43 -6.97
N GLU A 150 -10.49 -2.13 -7.01
CA GLU A 150 -11.71 -1.65 -6.34
C GLU A 150 -11.53 -1.57 -4.83
N VAL A 151 -10.90 -2.58 -4.21
CA VAL A 151 -10.58 -2.53 -2.78
C VAL A 151 -9.67 -1.35 -2.46
N ALA A 152 -8.65 -1.09 -3.28
CA ALA A 152 -7.76 0.05 -3.10
C ALA A 152 -8.50 1.40 -3.18
N VAL A 153 -9.49 1.52 -4.07
CA VAL A 153 -10.37 2.71 -4.17
C VAL A 153 -11.21 2.89 -2.91
N GLU A 154 -11.82 1.82 -2.40
CA GLU A 154 -12.61 1.86 -1.17
C GLU A 154 -11.76 2.22 0.05
N VAL A 155 -10.57 1.64 0.16
CA VAL A 155 -9.58 1.94 1.20
C VAL A 155 -9.11 3.40 1.14
N ASP A 156 -8.76 3.90 -0.06
CA ASP A 156 -8.36 5.29 -0.27
C ASP A 156 -9.45 6.28 0.16
N GLN A 157 -10.73 5.95 -0.11
CA GLN A 157 -11.84 6.77 0.34
C GLN A 157 -11.94 6.78 1.86
N ARG A 158 -11.95 5.60 2.51
CA ARG A 158 -12.03 5.47 3.98
C ARG A 158 -10.89 6.21 4.69
N LEU A 159 -9.66 6.10 4.18
CA LEU A 159 -8.50 6.77 4.77
C LEU A 159 -8.50 8.29 4.59
N LYS A 160 -9.22 8.84 3.60
CA LYS A 160 -9.41 10.30 3.53
C LYS A 160 -10.48 10.80 4.48
N ASP A 161 -11.48 9.96 4.78
CA ASP A 161 -12.51 10.31 5.75
C ASP A 161 -11.99 10.16 7.19
N ASP A 162 -11.15 9.14 7.45
CA ASP A 162 -10.43 8.93 8.71
C ASP A 162 -9.04 8.31 8.44
N PRO A 163 -7.95 9.11 8.47
CA PRO A 163 -6.59 8.63 8.24
C PRO A 163 -6.08 7.64 9.29
N SER A 164 -6.71 7.57 10.46
CA SER A 164 -6.32 6.69 11.57
C SER A 164 -7.06 5.35 11.58
N MET A 165 -8.01 5.16 10.66
CA MET A 165 -8.85 3.98 10.62
C MET A 165 -8.03 2.70 10.44
N ASP A 166 -8.23 1.73 11.36
CA ASP A 166 -7.65 0.40 11.21
C ASP A 166 -8.44 -0.44 10.21
N LEU A 167 -7.90 -0.58 9.01
CA LEU A 167 -8.54 -1.30 7.91
C LEU A 167 -8.10 -2.77 7.81
N ARG A 168 -7.24 -3.27 8.70
CA ARG A 168 -6.65 -4.62 8.58
C ARG A 168 -7.70 -5.72 8.42
N GLY A 169 -8.73 -5.71 9.26
CA GLY A 169 -9.81 -6.69 9.22
C GLY A 169 -10.66 -6.59 7.95
N TYR A 170 -10.94 -5.37 7.50
CA TYR A 170 -11.69 -5.11 6.26
C TYR A 170 -10.91 -5.60 5.04
N GLU A 171 -9.63 -5.26 4.94
CA GLU A 171 -8.77 -5.64 3.83
C GLU A 171 -8.58 -7.16 3.75
N LEU A 172 -8.31 -7.80 4.89
CA LEU A 172 -8.17 -9.26 4.93
C LEU A 172 -9.46 -9.97 4.48
N ALA A 173 -10.63 -9.47 4.89
CA ALA A 173 -11.90 -10.01 4.44
C ALA A 173 -12.08 -9.86 2.93
N ALA A 174 -11.68 -8.71 2.36
CA ALA A 174 -11.70 -8.49 0.92
C ALA A 174 -10.71 -9.43 0.20
N PHE A 175 -9.50 -9.59 0.73
CA PHE A 175 -8.47 -10.48 0.16
C PHE A 175 -8.94 -11.93 0.11
N ARG A 176 -9.63 -12.42 1.15
CA ARG A 176 -10.20 -13.78 1.17
C ARG A 176 -11.32 -13.99 0.15
N LYS A 177 -11.98 -12.92 -0.31
CA LYS A 177 -13.00 -12.99 -1.37
C LYS A 177 -12.38 -13.00 -2.77
N ILE A 178 -11.24 -12.33 -2.94
CA ILE A 178 -10.57 -12.14 -4.24
C ILE A 178 -9.55 -13.25 -4.51
N MET A 179 -8.78 -13.61 -3.50
CA MET A 179 -7.66 -14.55 -3.59
C MET A 179 -8.04 -15.92 -3.03
N SER A 180 -7.43 -16.97 -3.57
CA SER A 180 -7.52 -18.32 -3.00
C SER A 180 -6.86 -18.36 -1.61
N ALA A 181 -7.24 -19.36 -0.79
CA ALA A 181 -6.63 -19.56 0.53
C ALA A 181 -5.09 -19.68 0.47
N ARG A 182 -4.57 -20.36 -0.57
CA ARG A 182 -3.11 -20.47 -0.80
C ARG A 182 -2.46 -19.13 -1.12
N GLN A 183 -3.11 -18.29 -1.91
CA GLN A 183 -2.62 -16.93 -2.22
C GLN A 183 -2.63 -16.04 -0.98
N VAL A 184 -3.69 -16.10 -0.17
CA VAL A 184 -3.76 -15.37 1.12
C VAL A 184 -2.65 -15.84 2.07
N ASP A 185 -2.43 -17.16 2.19
CA ASP A 185 -1.36 -17.72 3.02
C ASP A 185 0.03 -17.25 2.56
N PHE A 186 0.27 -17.23 1.25
CA PHE A 186 1.52 -16.73 0.68
C PHE A 186 1.70 -15.22 0.92
N TYR A 187 0.64 -14.42 0.73
CA TYR A 187 0.64 -13.00 1.08
C TYR A 187 1.03 -12.78 2.54
N LEU A 188 0.43 -13.52 3.48
CA LEU A 188 0.76 -13.39 4.90
C LEU A 188 2.21 -13.79 5.20
N THR A 189 2.74 -14.77 4.46
CA THR A 189 4.16 -15.13 4.55
C THR A 189 5.07 -13.95 4.19
N LEU A 190 4.76 -13.26 3.10
CA LEU A 190 5.51 -12.06 2.71
C LEU A 190 5.31 -10.92 3.71
N LYS A 191 4.07 -10.69 4.16
CA LYS A 191 3.70 -9.59 5.06
C LYS A 191 4.38 -9.68 6.43
N LEU A 192 4.52 -10.90 6.95
CA LEU A 192 5.04 -11.16 8.29
C LEU A 192 6.53 -11.52 8.29
N HIS A 193 7.18 -11.62 7.12
CA HIS A 193 8.54 -12.13 6.99
C HIS A 193 9.54 -11.43 7.91
N ASP A 194 9.63 -10.10 7.82
CA ASP A 194 10.64 -9.32 8.56
C ASP A 194 10.43 -9.41 10.07
N GLU A 195 9.16 -9.35 10.52
CA GLU A 195 8.80 -9.47 11.93
C GLU A 195 9.15 -10.86 12.47
N VAL A 196 8.79 -11.92 11.73
CA VAL A 196 9.09 -13.31 12.08
C VAL A 196 10.59 -13.58 12.10
N MET A 197 11.36 -13.01 11.16
CA MET A 197 12.82 -13.12 11.16
C MET A 197 13.44 -12.46 12.41
N GLY A 198 12.90 -11.32 12.83
CA GLY A 198 13.28 -10.67 14.09
C GLY A 198 12.96 -11.54 15.30
N GLN A 199 11.75 -12.09 15.39
CA GLN A 199 11.34 -12.99 16.47
C GLN A 199 12.17 -14.27 16.53
N MET A 200 12.45 -14.88 15.38
CA MET A 200 13.33 -16.06 15.24
C MET A 200 14.72 -15.75 15.81
N THR A 201 15.32 -14.63 15.39
CA THR A 201 16.66 -14.22 15.86
C THR A 201 16.66 -13.96 17.36
N ALA A 202 15.68 -13.20 17.87
CA ALA A 202 15.53 -12.95 19.30
C ALA A 202 15.35 -14.25 20.11
N SER A 203 14.59 -15.21 19.60
CA SER A 203 14.39 -16.51 20.26
C SER A 203 15.70 -17.31 20.30
N TRP A 204 16.45 -17.31 19.21
CA TRP A 204 17.75 -17.97 19.16
C TRP A 204 18.76 -17.35 20.11
N THR A 205 18.85 -16.02 20.13
CA THR A 205 19.71 -15.30 21.08
C THR A 205 19.33 -15.64 22.52
N LYS A 206 18.03 -15.65 22.84
CA LYS A 206 17.54 -16.01 24.18
C LYS A 206 17.92 -17.45 24.58
N LEU A 207 17.93 -18.40 23.65
CA LEU A 207 18.43 -19.76 23.95
C LEU A 207 19.91 -19.74 24.34
N LYS A 208 20.74 -19.01 23.57
CA LYS A 208 22.18 -18.91 23.80
C LYS A 208 22.53 -18.19 25.10
N ASP A 209 21.87 -17.07 25.38
CA ASP A 209 22.11 -16.28 26.60
C ASP A 209 21.82 -17.10 27.87
N HIS A 210 20.89 -18.04 27.79
CA HIS A 210 20.54 -18.95 28.87
C HIS A 210 21.25 -20.32 28.78
N GLN A 211 22.16 -20.52 27.83
CA GLN A 211 22.90 -21.77 27.62
C GLN A 211 21.99 -22.99 27.40
N LEU A 212 20.84 -22.77 26.75
CA LEU A 212 19.81 -23.79 26.48
C LEU A 212 19.90 -24.35 25.05
N ASP A 213 20.96 -24.03 24.31
CA ASP A 213 21.19 -24.45 22.93
C ASP A 213 21.95 -25.79 22.83
N TYR A 214 22.38 -26.38 23.94
CA TYR A 214 23.07 -27.67 23.94
C TYR A 214 22.26 -28.78 23.21
N GLY A 215 22.95 -29.47 22.29
CA GLY A 215 22.40 -30.55 21.48
C GLY A 215 21.45 -30.10 20.36
N LEU A 216 21.39 -28.80 20.05
CA LEU A 216 20.57 -28.27 18.97
C LEU A 216 21.41 -28.00 17.71
N ASP A 217 20.88 -28.38 16.55
CA ASP A 217 21.41 -27.94 15.25
C ASP A 217 20.87 -26.53 14.94
N SER A 218 21.78 -25.56 14.79
CA SER A 218 21.39 -24.16 14.60
C SER A 218 20.59 -23.91 13.32
N THR A 219 20.85 -24.68 12.26
CA THR A 219 20.17 -24.51 10.97
C THR A 219 18.76 -25.07 11.03
N ALA A 220 18.61 -26.28 11.60
CA ALA A 220 17.31 -26.90 11.81
C ALA A 220 16.44 -26.07 12.75
N VAL A 221 17.00 -25.61 13.88
CA VAL A 221 16.28 -24.80 14.86
C VAL A 221 15.86 -23.45 14.29
N ALA A 222 16.70 -22.79 13.48
CA ALA A 222 16.31 -21.55 12.81
C ALA A 222 15.05 -21.75 11.95
N ALA A 223 15.00 -22.83 11.15
CA ALA A 223 13.84 -23.14 10.33
C ALA A 223 12.59 -23.46 11.18
N GLU A 224 12.73 -24.19 12.28
CA GLU A 224 11.64 -24.49 13.21
C GLU A 224 11.09 -23.23 13.90
N LEU A 225 11.97 -22.36 14.39
CA LEU A 225 11.62 -21.09 15.03
C LEU A 225 10.88 -20.19 14.05
N TYR A 226 11.38 -20.06 12.81
CA TYR A 226 10.71 -19.30 11.75
C TYR A 226 9.29 -19.84 11.49
N ARG A 227 9.14 -21.16 11.29
CA ARG A 227 7.83 -21.78 11.01
C ARG A 227 6.85 -21.64 12.15
N TYR A 228 7.32 -21.75 13.40
CA TYR A 228 6.51 -21.59 14.59
C TYR A 228 5.95 -20.16 14.69
N HIS A 229 6.84 -19.16 14.64
CA HIS A 229 6.46 -17.75 14.72
C HIS A 229 5.57 -17.34 13.56
N LEU A 230 5.90 -17.78 12.33
CA LEU A 230 5.06 -17.51 11.17
C LEU A 230 3.65 -18.09 11.32
N SER A 231 3.53 -19.34 11.76
CA SER A 231 2.22 -19.98 11.96
C SER A 231 1.41 -19.22 13.02
N ARG A 232 2.06 -18.85 14.12
CA ARG A 232 1.44 -18.11 15.22
C ARG A 232 0.93 -16.75 14.75
N ASP A 233 1.76 -15.98 14.06
CA ASP A 233 1.40 -14.63 13.63
C ASP A 233 0.38 -14.64 12.48
N LYS A 234 0.44 -15.66 11.60
CA LYS A 234 -0.64 -15.92 10.64
C LYS A 234 -1.97 -16.17 11.34
N ALA A 235 -2.00 -17.00 12.38
CA ALA A 235 -3.22 -17.27 13.14
C ALA A 235 -3.79 -16.00 13.80
N ILE A 236 -2.91 -15.17 14.38
CA ILE A 236 -3.28 -13.87 14.95
C ILE A 236 -3.88 -12.96 13.88
N TYR A 237 -3.23 -12.85 12.74
CA TYR A 237 -3.69 -11.99 11.65
C TYR A 237 -5.01 -12.48 11.04
N LEU A 238 -5.12 -13.79 10.80
CA LEU A 238 -6.30 -14.43 10.21
C LEU A 238 -7.54 -14.26 11.08
N ASN A 239 -7.36 -14.24 12.40
CA ASN A 239 -8.43 -14.14 13.39
C ASN A 239 -8.43 -12.77 14.09
N TYR A 240 -7.96 -11.73 13.41
CA TYR A 240 -7.84 -10.37 13.98
C TYR A 240 -9.14 -9.90 14.66
N ASN A 241 -10.29 -10.11 13.99
CA ASN A 241 -11.61 -9.71 14.50
C ASN A 241 -12.32 -10.77 15.37
N ASN A 242 -11.70 -11.94 15.62
CA ASN A 242 -12.30 -13.01 16.42
C ASN A 242 -11.31 -13.49 17.48
N GLU A 243 -11.45 -12.94 18.69
CA GLU A 243 -10.56 -13.22 19.81
C GLU A 243 -10.57 -14.69 20.24
N GLU A 244 -11.75 -15.30 20.30
CA GLU A 244 -11.88 -16.70 20.70
C GLU A 244 -11.12 -17.63 19.74
N LEU A 245 -11.38 -17.50 18.44
CA LEU A 245 -10.68 -18.29 17.41
C LEU A 245 -9.19 -17.99 17.36
N ARG A 246 -8.79 -16.73 17.60
CA ARG A 246 -7.39 -16.34 17.70
C ARG A 246 -6.71 -17.06 18.85
N ASN A 247 -7.29 -16.99 20.05
CA ASN A 247 -6.75 -17.60 21.25
C ASN A 247 -6.66 -19.12 21.10
N GLU A 248 -7.70 -19.74 20.55
CA GLU A 248 -7.72 -21.17 20.28
C GLU A 248 -6.65 -21.59 19.25
N SER A 249 -6.53 -20.86 18.14
CA SER A 249 -5.52 -21.17 17.12
C SER A 249 -4.10 -21.03 17.67
N VAL A 250 -3.84 -19.99 18.46
CA VAL A 250 -2.54 -19.78 19.11
C VAL A 250 -2.27 -20.86 20.15
N ARG A 251 -3.28 -21.31 20.90
CA ARG A 251 -3.17 -22.41 21.87
C ARG A 251 -2.70 -23.70 21.18
N VAL A 252 -3.38 -24.12 20.11
CA VAL A 252 -3.01 -25.33 19.35
C VAL A 252 -1.58 -25.24 18.81
N ILE A 253 -1.17 -24.07 18.31
CA ILE A 253 0.21 -23.84 17.83
C ILE A 253 1.23 -23.94 18.98
N ASN A 254 0.88 -23.43 20.15
CA ASN A 254 1.75 -23.49 21.34
C ASN A 254 1.87 -24.92 21.89
N GLU A 255 0.81 -25.73 21.82
CA GLU A 255 0.85 -27.15 22.19
C GLU A 255 1.84 -27.93 21.29
N ALA A 256 1.91 -27.56 20.01
CA ALA A 256 2.84 -28.11 19.02
C ALA A 256 4.21 -27.39 18.97
N ALA A 257 4.54 -26.54 19.94
CA ALA A 257 5.75 -25.73 19.90
C ALA A 257 7.04 -26.59 19.81
N PRO A 258 8.04 -26.20 18.99
CA PRO A 258 9.30 -26.92 18.88
C PRO A 258 10.09 -26.90 20.19
N LEU A 259 11.03 -27.83 20.35
CA LEU A 259 11.81 -27.99 21.58
C LEU A 259 12.49 -26.68 22.02
N ALA A 260 13.03 -25.94 21.06
CA ALA A 260 13.64 -24.62 21.25
C ALA A 260 12.69 -23.64 21.97
N ILE A 261 11.44 -23.52 21.50
CA ILE A 261 10.42 -22.66 22.13
C ILE A 261 10.03 -23.17 23.51
N ARG A 262 9.87 -24.49 23.68
CA ARG A 262 9.56 -25.07 24.99
C ARG A 262 10.64 -24.76 26.03
N ARG A 263 11.93 -24.84 25.66
CA ARG A 263 13.06 -24.44 26.51
C ARG A 263 12.99 -22.95 26.87
N ILE A 264 12.72 -22.08 25.89
CA ILE A 264 12.55 -20.63 26.14
C ILE A 264 11.41 -20.36 27.14
N ASN A 265 10.27 -21.02 26.96
CA ASN A 265 9.08 -20.80 27.78
C ASN A 265 9.24 -21.32 29.22
N ALA A 266 10.20 -22.22 29.47
CA ALA A 266 10.52 -22.72 30.81
C ALA A 266 11.38 -21.73 31.64
N ILE A 267 12.05 -20.76 31.00
CA ILE A 267 12.95 -19.81 31.67
C ILE A 267 12.26 -19.04 32.82
N PRO A 268 11.08 -18.42 32.63
CA PRO A 268 10.44 -17.64 33.70
C PRO A 268 10.09 -18.50 34.93
N ALA A 269 9.63 -19.73 34.71
CA ALA A 269 9.31 -20.66 35.78
C ALA A 269 10.57 -21.05 36.57
N ALA A 270 11.67 -21.34 35.87
CA ALA A 270 12.97 -21.63 36.49
C ALA A 270 13.51 -20.44 37.30
N GLN A 271 13.39 -19.22 36.77
CA GLN A 271 13.78 -17.99 37.48
C GLN A 271 12.96 -17.77 38.75
N LYS A 272 11.64 -17.97 38.69
CA LYS A 272 10.75 -17.86 39.86
C LYS A 272 11.09 -18.90 40.93
N ALA A 273 11.35 -20.14 40.53
CA ALA A 273 11.76 -21.20 41.45
C ALA A 273 13.10 -20.88 42.13
N LYS A 274 14.08 -20.37 41.38
CA LYS A 274 15.38 -19.94 41.92
C LYS A 274 15.23 -18.77 42.91
N ALA A 275 14.37 -17.79 42.62
CA ALA A 275 14.10 -16.67 43.51
C ALA A 275 13.44 -17.12 44.83
N ALA A 276 12.48 -18.05 44.76
CA ALA A 276 11.84 -18.62 45.94
C ALA A 276 12.82 -19.40 46.84
N TYR A 277 13.74 -20.17 46.23
CA TYR A 277 14.78 -20.90 46.95
C TYR A 277 15.82 -19.96 47.61
N ASN A 278 16.20 -18.87 46.95
CA ASN A 278 17.14 -17.90 47.52
C ASN A 278 16.53 -17.03 48.63
N GLY A 279 15.20 -16.91 48.70
CA GLY A 279 14.47 -16.20 49.75
C GLY A 279 14.14 -17.04 51.00
N SER A 280 14.41 -18.36 50.99
CA SER A 280 14.08 -19.27 52.10
C SER A 280 15.22 -19.51 53.09
N PHE A 281 16.37 -18.83 52.95
CA PHE A 281 17.42 -18.80 53.97
C PHE A 281 17.43 -17.43 54.66
N SER A 282 16.77 -17.33 55.80
CA SER A 282 17.11 -16.37 56.86
C SER A 282 17.83 -17.15 57.96
N TRP A 283 19.12 -16.89 58.15
CA TRP A 283 19.85 -17.31 59.35
C TRP A 283 19.45 -16.45 60.54
#